data_AF-R7TNK4-F1
#
_entry.id   AF-R7TNK4-F1
#
_cell.length_a   1.000
_cell.length_b   1.000
_cell.length_c   1.000
_cell.angle_alpha   90.00
_cell.angle_beta   90.00
_cell.angle_gamma   90.00
#
_symmetry.space_group_name_H-M   'P 1'
#
loop_
_entity.id
_entity.type
_entity.pdbx_description
1 polymer ?
#
loop_
_entity_poly.entity_id
_entity_poly.type
_entity_poly.pdbx_seq_one_letter_code
_entity_poly.pdbx_strand_id
1 'polypeptide(L)'
;MEEDLTDADLTDDALESSISGKLLFSEDSRNASFPRDMSTGNLEAALGKPTEPSPGPSGVTFQVINVRIVREGHHKYVLYSIVILKANSCLDEDPIVIDRRYSDFERLNQALRKKSPLLMRGIAFPKKKITGNFKSETIAVRSRAFEQFLTHIFSTDSLRVLTEFSDFFYGHTLREAYQKLVNGAYAEAIPLFKTSLGVQRKLQGDFHHHVLTTLCALTACAYSLERFENAHLFSESALECLEAAGVSTMSDGVLTDADLPSVDCINDTSVKVVRTVFSVVAAKVIVRVQSVTEQL
;
A
#
# COMPACT_ATOMS: atom_id res chain seq x y z
N MET A 1 5.31 28.64 48.15
CA MET A 1 5.59 27.53 49.07
C MET A 1 4.68 26.42 48.62
N GLU A 2 5.15 25.68 47.61
CA GLU A 2 5.92 24.42 47.78
C GLU A 2 4.90 23.29 47.99
N GLU A 3 4.64 22.52 46.93
CA GLU A 3 5.19 21.16 46.69
C GLU A 3 4.71 20.18 47.77
N ASP A 4 3.94 19.15 47.39
CA ASP A 4 4.57 17.86 47.09
C ASP A 4 3.60 16.85 46.46
N LEU A 5 4.17 16.04 45.57
CA LEU A 5 3.59 14.88 44.89
C LEU A 5 3.83 13.64 45.76
N THR A 6 2.90 12.69 45.79
CA THR A 6 3.26 11.29 46.08
C THR A 6 2.39 10.31 45.28
N ASP A 7 3.09 9.48 44.52
CA ASP A 7 2.68 8.24 43.85
C ASP A 7 1.96 7.24 44.77
N ALA A 8 1.04 6.48 44.16
CA ALA A 8 0.94 5.03 44.36
C ALA A 8 0.09 4.44 43.20
N ASP A 9 0.69 3.77 42.23
CA ASP A 9 1.00 2.33 42.25
C ASP A 9 -0.18 1.51 41.69
N LEU A 10 -0.16 1.25 40.38
CA LEU A 10 -0.91 0.14 39.78
C LEU A 10 0.11 -0.75 39.07
N THR A 11 0.38 -1.84 39.78
CA THR A 11 1.31 -2.91 39.48
C THR A 11 1.07 -3.52 38.10
N ASP A 12 2.18 -3.57 37.36
CA ASP A 12 2.42 -4.28 36.12
C ASP A 12 2.61 -5.77 36.45
N ASP A 13 1.62 -6.60 36.09
CA ASP A 13 1.68 -8.05 36.24
C ASP A 13 0.93 -8.72 35.07
N ALA A 14 1.52 -8.65 33.88
CA ALA A 14 1.40 -9.68 32.84
C ALA A 14 2.40 -9.43 31.69
N LEU A 15 3.69 -9.36 32.00
CA LEU A 15 4.76 -9.60 31.03
C LEU A 15 5.49 -10.87 31.44
N GLU A 16 5.26 -11.96 30.71
CA GLU A 16 6.25 -12.98 30.32
C GLU A 16 5.54 -14.25 29.83
N SER A 17 5.38 -14.37 28.50
CA SER A 17 5.76 -15.60 27.81
C SER A 17 5.92 -15.36 26.30
N SER A 18 7.15 -15.03 25.93
CA SER A 18 7.91 -15.56 24.79
C SER A 18 7.29 -15.63 23.38
N ILE A 19 7.80 -14.76 22.51
CA ILE A 19 8.37 -15.04 21.17
C ILE A 19 7.56 -16.03 20.30
N SER A 20 6.58 -15.52 19.55
CA SER A 20 6.31 -15.83 18.12
C SER A 20 4.90 -15.34 17.71
N GLY A 21 4.83 -14.41 16.75
CA GLY A 21 3.67 -14.22 15.87
C GLY A 21 2.51 -13.30 16.34
N LYS A 22 1.96 -12.56 15.37
CA LYS A 22 0.70 -11.79 15.33
C LYS A 22 0.64 -10.48 16.15
N LEU A 23 0.75 -9.35 15.42
CA LEU A 23 0.25 -8.05 15.87
C LEU A 23 -1.29 -8.04 15.78
N LEU A 24 -1.96 -7.97 16.93
CA LEU A 24 -3.40 -7.72 17.03
C LEU A 24 -3.66 -6.22 17.10
N PHE A 25 -4.57 -5.74 16.24
CA PHE A 25 -5.08 -4.38 16.27
C PHE A 25 -6.18 -4.23 17.33
N SER A 26 -6.14 -3.09 18.02
CA SER A 26 -7.08 -2.63 19.03
C SER A 26 -8.53 -2.62 18.53
N GLU A 27 -9.45 -3.08 19.38
CA GLU A 27 -10.89 -3.16 19.14
C GLU A 27 -11.54 -1.77 19.13
N ASP A 28 -11.45 -1.02 18.02
CA ASP A 28 -12.22 0.23 17.85
C ASP A 28 -12.62 0.47 16.38
N SER A 29 -13.11 -0.58 15.71
CA SER A 29 -13.73 -0.44 14.37
C SER A 29 -14.98 -1.31 14.17
N ARG A 30 -15.61 -1.77 15.25
CA ARG A 30 -16.93 -2.41 15.21
C ARG A 30 -18.04 -1.35 15.18
N ASN A 31 -18.07 -0.52 14.13
CA ASN A 31 -19.27 0.24 13.75
C ASN A 31 -19.16 0.84 12.34
N ALA A 32 -18.87 0.01 11.34
CA ALA A 32 -19.28 0.32 9.97
C ALA A 32 -20.55 -0.48 9.66
N SER A 33 -21.70 0.00 10.15
CA SER A 33 -22.99 -0.49 9.70
C SER A 33 -23.15 -0.14 8.22
N PHE A 34 -22.93 -1.12 7.33
CA PHE A 34 -23.18 -0.95 5.91
C PHE A 34 -24.68 -0.73 5.66
N PRO A 35 -25.09 0.35 4.98
CA PRO A 35 -26.47 0.49 4.54
C PRO A 35 -26.77 -0.62 3.54
N ARG A 36 -27.69 -1.52 3.87
CA ARG A 36 -28.25 -2.48 2.91
C ARG A 36 -29.08 -1.69 1.90
N ASP A 37 -28.48 -1.34 0.78
CA ASP A 37 -29.22 -0.80 -0.36
C ASP A 37 -29.72 -1.96 -1.25
N MET A 38 -31.00 -1.88 -1.60
CA MET A 38 -31.79 -2.91 -2.31
C MET A 38 -31.34 -3.05 -3.77
N SER A 39 -30.21 -3.73 -4.03
CA SER A 39 -29.82 -4.18 -5.37
C SER A 39 -28.72 -5.26 -5.37
N THR A 40 -28.14 -5.61 -4.22
CA THR A 40 -26.97 -6.50 -4.12
C THR A 40 -27.26 -7.96 -4.46
N GLY A 41 -28.46 -8.47 -4.16
CA GLY A 41 -28.79 -9.90 -4.32
C GLY A 41 -28.65 -10.44 -5.75
N ASN A 42 -29.02 -9.66 -6.77
CA ASN A 42 -28.86 -10.08 -8.18
C ASN A 42 -27.42 -9.94 -8.69
N LEU A 43 -26.58 -9.17 -8.00
CA LEU A 43 -25.22 -8.86 -8.41
C LEU A 43 -24.22 -9.85 -7.81
N GLU A 44 -24.39 -10.22 -6.55
CA GLU A 44 -23.65 -11.33 -5.92
C GLU A 44 -23.88 -12.65 -6.69
N ALA A 45 -25.12 -12.93 -7.09
CA ALA A 45 -25.44 -14.07 -7.92
C ALA A 45 -24.75 -14.04 -9.30
N ALA A 46 -24.52 -12.85 -9.87
CA ALA A 46 -23.88 -12.68 -11.18
C ALA A 46 -22.34 -12.76 -11.13
N LEU A 47 -21.73 -12.44 -9.99
CA LEU A 47 -20.28 -12.57 -9.77
C LEU A 47 -19.87 -14.04 -9.53
N GLY A 48 -20.81 -14.89 -9.08
CA GLY A 48 -20.53 -16.30 -8.78
C GLY A 48 -19.68 -16.46 -7.51
N LYS A 49 -19.37 -17.71 -7.14
CA LYS A 49 -18.39 -17.96 -6.07
C LYS A 49 -16.99 -17.51 -6.53
N PRO A 50 -16.15 -16.95 -5.64
CA PRO A 50 -14.74 -16.72 -5.93
C PRO A 50 -14.14 -18.00 -6.51
N THR A 51 -13.67 -17.94 -7.75
CA THR A 51 -13.01 -19.08 -8.37
C THR A 51 -11.60 -19.14 -7.81
N GLU A 52 -11.17 -20.28 -7.23
CA GLU A 52 -9.79 -20.40 -6.77
C GLU A 52 -8.85 -20.16 -7.95
N PRO A 53 -8.04 -19.10 -7.91
CA PRO A 53 -7.25 -18.71 -9.05
C PRO A 53 -6.01 -19.60 -9.10
N SER A 54 -5.74 -20.18 -10.27
CA SER A 54 -4.43 -20.80 -10.53
C SER A 54 -3.37 -19.71 -10.33
N PRO A 55 -2.41 -19.87 -9.40
CA PRO A 55 -1.39 -18.87 -9.16
C PRO A 55 -0.64 -18.59 -10.46
N GLY A 56 -0.63 -17.32 -10.89
CA GLY A 56 0.31 -16.90 -11.92
C GLY A 56 1.75 -17.14 -11.45
N PRO A 57 2.75 -17.07 -12.34
CA PRO A 57 4.16 -17.31 -11.99
C PRO A 57 4.68 -16.41 -10.85
N SER A 58 4.01 -15.29 -10.58
CA SER A 58 4.34 -14.36 -9.50
C SER A 58 3.61 -14.64 -8.17
N GLY A 59 2.77 -15.67 -8.11
CA GLY A 59 2.02 -16.05 -6.89
C GLY A 59 0.96 -15.03 -6.45
N VAL A 60 0.70 -13.96 -7.20
CA VAL A 60 -0.32 -12.95 -6.88
C VAL A 60 -1.45 -13.00 -7.91
N THR A 61 -2.69 -12.88 -7.43
CA THR A 61 -3.90 -12.86 -8.25
C THR A 61 -4.82 -11.74 -7.78
N PHE A 62 -5.77 -11.36 -8.64
CA PHE A 62 -6.72 -10.27 -8.38
C PHE A 62 -8.14 -10.78 -8.52
N GLN A 63 -9.01 -10.43 -7.56
CA GLN A 63 -10.41 -10.82 -7.60
C GLN A 63 -11.32 -9.64 -7.31
N VAL A 64 -12.40 -9.51 -8.07
CA VAL A 64 -13.46 -8.56 -7.78
C VAL A 64 -14.43 -9.21 -6.80
N ILE A 65 -14.32 -8.82 -5.53
CA ILE A 65 -15.12 -9.40 -4.44
C ILE A 65 -16.46 -8.70 -4.26
N ASN A 66 -16.56 -7.45 -4.70
CA ASN A 66 -17.77 -6.65 -4.56
C ASN A 66 -17.88 -5.65 -5.72
N VAL A 67 -19.11 -5.37 -6.12
CA VAL A 67 -19.42 -4.31 -7.08
C VAL A 67 -20.58 -3.48 -6.57
N ARG A 68 -20.40 -2.17 -6.57
CA ARG A 68 -21.42 -1.22 -6.11
C ARG A 68 -21.69 -0.13 -7.14
N ILE A 69 -22.97 0.21 -7.30
CA ILE A 69 -23.39 1.32 -8.16
C ILE A 69 -23.43 2.57 -7.29
N VAL A 70 -22.51 3.49 -7.54
CA VAL A 70 -22.41 4.75 -6.79
C VAL A 70 -23.17 5.85 -7.55
N ARG A 71 -23.91 6.66 -6.80
CA ARG A 71 -24.56 7.89 -7.27
C ARG A 71 -23.93 9.07 -6.55
N GLU A 72 -23.28 9.95 -7.31
CA GLU A 72 -22.60 11.14 -6.81
C GLU A 72 -23.13 12.34 -7.59
N GLY A 73 -24.04 13.09 -6.97
CA GLY A 73 -24.81 14.13 -7.66
C GLY A 73 -25.55 13.58 -8.88
N HIS A 74 -25.27 14.15 -10.05
CA HIS A 74 -25.84 13.69 -11.33
C HIS A 74 -25.04 12.53 -11.99
N HIS A 75 -23.91 12.15 -11.41
CA HIS A 75 -23.08 11.07 -11.93
C HIS A 75 -23.49 9.74 -11.33
N LYS A 76 -23.59 8.73 -12.18
CA LYS A 76 -23.82 7.34 -11.78
C LYS A 76 -22.74 6.47 -12.37
N TYR A 77 -22.04 5.71 -11.54
CA TYR A 77 -20.96 4.83 -11.99
C TYR A 77 -20.94 3.52 -11.22
N VAL A 78 -20.17 2.56 -11.73
CA VAL A 78 -19.95 1.25 -11.11
C VAL A 78 -18.55 1.26 -10.53
N LEU A 79 -18.44 0.92 -9.24
CA LEU A 79 -17.19 0.78 -8.51
C LEU A 79 -16.96 -0.71 -8.21
N TYR A 80 -15.76 -1.17 -8.53
CA TYR A 80 -15.33 -2.55 -8.39
C TYR A 80 -14.31 -2.61 -7.25
N SER A 81 -14.61 -3.41 -6.22
CA SER A 81 -13.71 -3.67 -5.10
C SER A 81 -12.86 -4.88 -5.43
N ILE A 82 -11.56 -4.66 -5.58
CA ILE A 82 -10.58 -5.67 -5.98
C ILE A 82 -9.74 -6.05 -4.78
N VAL A 83 -9.74 -7.32 -4.41
CA VAL A 83 -8.78 -7.87 -3.45
C VAL A 83 -7.55 -8.37 -4.20
N ILE A 84 -6.38 -8.12 -3.62
CA ILE A 84 -5.11 -8.67 -4.06
C ILE A 84 -4.86 -9.92 -3.20
N LEU A 85 -4.54 -11.06 -3.80
CA LEU A 85 -4.34 -12.33 -3.09
C LEU A 85 -2.96 -12.90 -3.39
N LYS A 86 -2.30 -13.50 -2.39
CA LYS A 86 -0.98 -14.14 -2.53
C LYS A 86 -1.09 -15.64 -2.22
N ALA A 87 -0.65 -16.49 -3.14
CA ALA A 87 -0.89 -17.93 -3.16
C ALA A 87 -0.23 -18.72 -2.00
N ASN A 88 0.72 -18.12 -1.28
CA ASN A 88 1.40 -18.74 -0.14
C ASN A 88 1.11 -18.07 1.21
N SER A 89 0.15 -17.13 1.26
CA SER A 89 -0.30 -16.51 2.50
C SER A 89 -1.51 -17.28 3.02
N CYS A 90 -1.27 -18.36 3.77
CA CYS A 90 -2.32 -19.24 4.29
C CYS A 90 -3.26 -18.56 5.32
N LEU A 91 -2.90 -17.37 5.79
CA LEU A 91 -3.70 -16.51 6.66
C LEU A 91 -3.50 -15.06 6.21
N ASP A 92 -4.14 -14.67 5.12
CA ASP A 92 -4.23 -13.27 4.69
C ASP A 92 -5.25 -12.56 5.60
N GLU A 93 -4.88 -12.38 6.87
CA GLU A 93 -5.73 -11.84 7.94
C GLU A 93 -6.21 -10.41 7.61
N ASP A 94 -5.44 -9.68 6.79
CA ASP A 94 -5.74 -8.32 6.34
C ASP A 94 -5.88 -8.25 4.80
N PRO A 95 -7.06 -8.56 4.25
CA PRO A 95 -7.29 -8.44 2.82
C PRO A 95 -7.17 -6.98 2.38
N ILE A 96 -6.13 -6.68 1.61
CA ILE A 96 -5.97 -5.39 0.96
C ILE A 96 -6.95 -5.27 -0.21
N VAL A 97 -7.92 -4.36 -0.06
CA VAL A 97 -8.95 -4.06 -1.06
C VAL A 97 -8.70 -2.68 -1.67
N ILE A 98 -8.76 -2.60 -3.00
CA ILE A 98 -8.75 -1.33 -3.74
C ILE A 98 -10.07 -1.15 -4.47
N ASP A 99 -10.55 0.09 -4.55
CA ASP A 99 -11.78 0.42 -5.26
C ASP A 99 -11.48 1.18 -6.55
N ARG A 100 -11.95 0.68 -7.70
CA ARG A 100 -11.73 1.32 -9.00
C ARG A 100 -12.98 1.30 -9.85
N ARG A 101 -13.19 2.36 -10.65
CA ARG A 101 -14.28 2.39 -11.65
C ARG A 101 -13.73 2.01 -13.03
N TYR A 102 -14.63 1.70 -13.96
CA TYR A 102 -14.28 1.31 -15.34
C TYR A 102 -13.26 2.25 -15.99
N SER A 103 -13.42 3.56 -15.83
CA SER A 103 -12.54 4.55 -16.46
C SER A 103 -11.11 4.56 -15.90
N ASP A 104 -10.88 4.04 -14.69
CA ASP A 104 -9.53 3.91 -14.15
C ASP A 104 -8.79 2.76 -14.83
N PHE A 105 -9.47 1.62 -15.01
CA PHE A 105 -8.96 0.49 -15.80
C PHE A 105 -8.74 0.88 -17.26
N GLU A 106 -9.67 1.64 -17.86
CA GLU A 106 -9.57 2.10 -19.24
C GLU A 106 -8.34 2.99 -19.42
N ARG A 107 -8.11 3.93 -18.49
CA ARG A 107 -6.93 4.82 -18.49
C ARG A 107 -5.63 4.02 -18.38
N LEU A 108 -5.57 3.06 -17.45
CA LEU A 108 -4.42 2.17 -17.31
C LEU A 108 -4.14 1.41 -18.61
N ASN A 109 -5.15 0.74 -19.17
CA ASN A 109 -5.01 -0.02 -20.41
C ASN A 109 -4.55 0.86 -21.59
N GLN A 110 -5.10 2.07 -21.73
CA GLN A 110 -4.69 3.01 -22.79
C GLN A 110 -3.23 3.43 -22.63
N ALA A 111 -2.81 3.76 -21.40
CA ALA A 111 -1.44 4.20 -21.14
C ALA A 111 -0.42 3.07 -21.34
N LEU A 112 -0.71 1.85 -20.87
CA LEU A 112 0.14 0.67 -21.10
C LEU A 112 0.24 0.32 -22.59
N ARG A 113 -0.84 0.42 -23.36
CA ARG A 113 -0.80 0.20 -24.83
C ARG A 113 0.04 1.24 -25.55
N LYS A 114 0.02 2.48 -25.07
CA LYS A 114 0.84 3.57 -25.62
C LYS A 114 2.32 3.34 -25.33
N LYS A 115 2.68 2.95 -24.10
CA LYS A 115 4.08 2.75 -23.68
C LYS A 115 4.68 1.43 -24.16
N SER A 116 3.91 0.35 -24.15
CA SER A 116 4.38 -1.01 -24.42
C SER A 116 3.44 -1.76 -25.38
N PRO A 117 3.29 -1.30 -26.63
CA PRO A 117 2.30 -1.84 -27.57
C PRO A 117 2.48 -3.33 -27.87
N LEU A 118 3.74 -3.81 -27.94
CA LEU A 118 4.04 -5.21 -28.24
C LEU A 118 3.59 -6.14 -27.10
N LEU A 119 3.87 -5.77 -25.85
CA LEU A 119 3.46 -6.54 -24.66
C LEU A 119 1.92 -6.55 -24.51
N MET A 120 1.25 -5.49 -24.96
CA MET A 120 -0.21 -5.35 -24.83
C MET A 120 -1.00 -5.93 -26.02
N ARG A 121 -0.34 -6.41 -27.10
CA ARG A 121 -0.98 -6.76 -28.39
C ARG A 121 -2.04 -7.88 -28.28
N GLY A 122 -1.84 -8.83 -27.36
CA GLY A 122 -2.74 -9.99 -27.18
C GLY A 122 -3.74 -9.85 -26.03
N ILE A 123 -3.69 -8.75 -25.28
CA ILE A 123 -4.51 -8.60 -24.07
C ILE A 123 -5.87 -8.07 -24.46
N ALA A 124 -6.94 -8.82 -24.21
CA ALA A 124 -8.30 -8.33 -24.39
C ALA A 124 -8.68 -7.32 -23.30
N PHE A 125 -9.45 -6.29 -23.65
CA PHE A 125 -9.97 -5.33 -22.69
C PHE A 125 -11.44 -5.01 -23.01
N PRO A 126 -12.35 -4.96 -22.01
CA PRO A 126 -13.77 -4.77 -22.25
C PRO A 126 -14.06 -3.38 -22.82
N LYS A 127 -14.81 -3.32 -23.93
CA LYS A 127 -15.15 -2.05 -24.59
C LYS A 127 -16.11 -1.20 -23.77
N LYS A 128 -16.04 0.11 -24.00
CA LYS A 128 -16.95 1.09 -23.40
C LYS A 128 -18.36 0.91 -23.99
N LYS A 129 -19.37 0.86 -23.13
CA LYS A 129 -20.79 0.80 -23.53
C LYS A 129 -21.43 2.14 -23.23
N ILE A 130 -22.18 2.68 -24.20
CA ILE A 130 -22.94 3.93 -24.06
C ILE A 130 -24.28 3.65 -23.35
N THR A 131 -24.88 2.46 -23.56
CA THR A 131 -26.10 2.01 -22.90
C THR A 131 -25.91 0.64 -22.25
N GLY A 132 -26.67 0.36 -21.17
CA GLY A 132 -26.65 -0.94 -20.50
C GLY A 132 -25.40 -1.24 -19.65
N ASN A 133 -24.61 -0.22 -19.29
CA ASN A 133 -23.43 -0.36 -18.44
C ASN A 133 -23.73 -0.83 -17.00
N PHE A 134 -24.98 -0.69 -16.54
CA PHE A 134 -25.45 -1.15 -15.23
C PHE A 134 -26.14 -2.51 -15.25
N LYS A 135 -26.23 -3.18 -16.41
CA LYS A 135 -26.78 -4.54 -16.49
C LYS A 135 -25.83 -5.50 -15.77
N SER A 136 -26.36 -6.40 -14.95
CA SER A 136 -25.59 -7.40 -14.19
C SER A 136 -24.65 -8.22 -15.09
N GLU A 137 -25.12 -8.66 -16.25
CA GLU A 137 -24.31 -9.36 -17.26
C GLU A 137 -23.09 -8.53 -17.71
N THR A 138 -23.29 -7.23 -17.95
CA THR A 138 -22.19 -6.34 -18.36
C THR A 138 -21.18 -6.15 -17.23
N ILE A 139 -21.67 -6.06 -15.99
CA ILE A 139 -20.83 -5.93 -14.82
C ILE A 139 -20.01 -7.22 -14.61
N ALA A 140 -20.64 -8.40 -14.65
CA ALA A 140 -19.99 -9.69 -14.47
C ALA A 140 -18.89 -9.94 -15.54
N VAL A 141 -19.21 -9.69 -16.82
CA VAL A 141 -18.22 -9.80 -17.92
C VAL A 141 -17.04 -8.86 -17.70
N ARG A 142 -17.29 -7.63 -17.22
CA ARG A 142 -16.22 -6.67 -16.91
C ARG A 142 -15.38 -7.10 -15.73
N SER A 143 -16.00 -7.56 -14.63
CA SER A 143 -15.31 -8.06 -13.45
C SER A 143 -14.28 -9.13 -13.84
N ARG A 144 -14.72 -10.17 -14.54
CA ARG A 144 -13.83 -11.25 -14.99
C ARG A 144 -12.72 -10.75 -15.93
N ALA A 145 -13.06 -9.85 -16.86
CA ALA A 145 -12.07 -9.28 -17.77
C ALA A 145 -11.03 -8.42 -17.03
N PHE A 146 -11.42 -7.71 -15.96
CA PHE A 146 -10.50 -6.93 -15.13
C PHE A 146 -9.56 -7.80 -14.32
N GLU A 147 -10.05 -8.89 -13.72
CA GLU A 147 -9.21 -9.86 -12.99
C GLU A 147 -8.13 -10.45 -13.91
N GLN A 148 -8.53 -10.89 -15.11
CA GLN A 148 -7.62 -11.41 -16.12
C GLN A 148 -6.62 -10.35 -16.60
N PHE A 149 -7.09 -9.13 -16.84
CA PHE A 149 -6.26 -8.00 -17.24
C PHE A 149 -5.18 -7.69 -16.20
N LEU A 150 -5.57 -7.53 -14.92
CA LEU A 150 -4.64 -7.23 -13.83
C LEU A 150 -3.64 -8.36 -13.60
N THR A 151 -4.09 -9.62 -13.64
CA THR A 151 -3.24 -10.80 -13.48
C THR A 151 -2.19 -10.88 -14.60
N HIS A 152 -2.58 -10.58 -15.84
CA HIS A 152 -1.67 -10.62 -16.98
C HIS A 152 -0.62 -9.49 -16.92
N ILE A 153 -1.04 -8.24 -16.70
CA ILE A 153 -0.08 -7.12 -16.60
C ILE A 153 0.85 -7.29 -15.41
N PHE A 154 0.37 -7.90 -14.31
CA PHE A 154 1.22 -8.18 -13.15
C PHE A 154 2.20 -9.32 -13.40
N SER A 155 1.83 -10.34 -14.20
CA SER A 155 2.73 -11.44 -14.53
C SER A 155 3.83 -11.05 -15.53
N THR A 156 3.81 -9.80 -16.03
CA THR A 156 4.78 -9.27 -16.99
C THR A 156 5.67 -8.22 -16.31
N ASP A 157 6.92 -8.58 -16.01
CA ASP A 157 7.86 -7.74 -15.24
C ASP A 157 8.03 -6.32 -15.83
N SER A 158 8.20 -6.22 -17.15
CA SER A 158 8.36 -4.92 -17.84
C SER A 158 7.12 -4.04 -17.77
N LEU A 159 5.93 -4.60 -17.53
CA LEU A 159 4.70 -3.81 -17.31
C LEU A 159 4.53 -3.43 -15.85
N ARG A 160 4.99 -4.28 -14.90
CA ARG A 160 4.92 -4.00 -13.46
C ARG A 160 5.73 -2.78 -13.03
N VAL A 161 6.87 -2.54 -13.68
CA VAL A 161 7.77 -1.42 -13.36
C VAL A 161 7.29 -0.07 -13.90
N LEU A 162 6.25 -0.06 -14.75
CA LEU A 162 5.72 1.19 -15.29
C LEU A 162 4.98 1.97 -14.21
N THR A 163 5.18 3.28 -14.19
CA THR A 163 4.54 4.17 -13.21
C THR A 163 3.02 4.13 -13.27
N GLU A 164 2.42 3.84 -14.43
CA GLU A 164 0.98 3.66 -14.55
C GLU A 164 0.45 2.47 -13.77
N PHE A 165 1.24 1.41 -13.67
CA PHE A 165 0.90 0.23 -12.90
C PHE A 165 0.80 0.62 -11.42
N SER A 166 1.87 1.17 -10.84
CA SER A 166 1.87 1.60 -9.43
C SER A 166 0.83 2.70 -9.15
N ASP A 167 0.64 3.64 -10.07
CA ASP A 167 -0.38 4.68 -9.98
C ASP A 167 -1.80 4.13 -9.87
N PHE A 168 -2.09 3.07 -10.63
CA PHE A 168 -3.40 2.42 -10.57
C PHE A 168 -3.65 1.80 -9.20
N PHE A 169 -2.64 1.28 -8.51
CA PHE A 169 -2.82 0.58 -7.23
C PHE A 169 -2.78 1.52 -6.02
N TYR A 170 -1.77 2.38 -5.94
CA TYR A 170 -1.52 3.21 -4.75
C TYR A 170 -1.05 4.63 -5.04
N GLY A 171 -0.73 5.00 -6.28
CA GLY A 171 -0.12 6.32 -6.55
C GLY A 171 -1.02 7.52 -6.24
N HIS A 172 -2.35 7.43 -6.41
CA HIS A 172 -3.24 8.52 -5.98
C HIS A 172 -3.20 8.74 -4.47
N THR A 173 -3.39 7.67 -3.70
CA THR A 173 -3.32 7.67 -2.22
C THR A 173 -1.96 8.18 -1.75
N LEU A 174 -0.89 7.75 -2.39
CA LEU A 174 0.47 8.14 -2.04
C LEU A 174 0.73 9.64 -2.32
N ARG A 175 0.25 10.17 -3.46
CA ARG A 175 0.32 11.62 -3.76
C ARG A 175 -0.41 12.46 -2.73
N GLU A 176 -1.60 12.02 -2.32
CA GLU A 176 -2.37 12.70 -1.28
C GLU A 176 -1.63 12.65 0.07
N ALA A 177 -1.06 11.49 0.44
CA ALA A 177 -0.25 11.33 1.65
C ALA A 177 0.95 12.29 1.67
N TYR A 178 1.69 12.39 0.56
CA TYR A 178 2.80 13.33 0.42
C TYR A 178 2.35 14.78 0.49
N GLN A 179 1.20 15.13 -0.08
CA GLN A 179 0.66 16.49 0.04
C GLN A 179 0.34 16.83 1.50
N LYS A 180 -0.25 15.90 2.25
CA LYS A 180 -0.52 16.07 3.69
C LYS A 180 0.78 16.20 4.50
N LEU A 181 1.79 15.37 4.19
CA LEU A 181 3.13 15.45 4.80
C LEU A 181 3.77 16.83 4.59
N VAL A 182 3.79 17.34 3.36
CA VAL A 182 4.37 18.67 3.03
C VAL A 182 3.62 19.80 3.72
N ASN A 183 2.32 19.66 3.93
CA ASN A 183 1.50 20.66 4.63
C ASN A 183 1.59 20.55 6.17
N GLY A 184 2.40 19.63 6.72
CA GLY A 184 2.50 19.39 8.16
C GLY A 184 1.31 18.64 8.77
N ALA A 185 0.37 18.16 7.95
CA ALA A 185 -0.79 17.39 8.38
C ALA A 185 -0.43 15.91 8.60
N TYR A 186 0.54 15.64 9.48
CA TYR A 186 1.14 14.32 9.69
C TYR A 186 0.13 13.25 10.13
N ALA A 187 -0.81 13.63 11.01
CA ALA A 187 -1.82 12.71 11.52
C ALA A 187 -2.76 12.18 10.41
N GLU A 188 -3.06 13.02 9.42
CA GLU A 188 -3.84 12.65 8.23
C GLU A 188 -3.01 11.88 7.19
N ALA A 189 -1.70 12.13 7.12
CA ALA A 189 -0.80 11.46 6.17
C ALA A 189 -0.55 9.98 6.53
N ILE A 190 -0.40 9.67 7.82
CA ILE A 190 -0.11 8.31 8.32
C ILE A 190 -1.06 7.23 7.79
N PRO A 191 -2.40 7.35 7.90
CA PRO A 191 -3.29 6.31 7.42
C PRO A 191 -3.17 6.10 5.90
N LEU A 192 -2.98 7.17 5.12
CA LEU A 192 -2.79 7.08 3.66
C LEU A 192 -1.50 6.35 3.29
N PHE A 193 -0.40 6.64 4.00
CA PHE A 193 0.85 5.90 3.83
C PHE A 193 0.72 4.43 4.25
N LYS A 194 0.06 4.12 5.37
CA LYS A 194 -0.18 2.73 5.81
C LYS A 194 -0.99 1.94 4.79
N THR A 195 -2.06 2.51 4.23
CA THR A 195 -2.83 1.87 3.15
C THR A 195 -1.95 1.60 1.93
N SER A 196 -1.13 2.57 1.53
CA SER A 196 -0.25 2.43 0.36
C SER A 196 0.84 1.38 0.59
N LEU A 197 1.41 1.33 1.80
CA LEU A 197 2.41 0.35 2.23
C LEU A 197 1.87 -1.09 2.15
N GLY A 198 0.65 -1.33 2.63
CA GLY A 198 0.01 -2.65 2.55
C GLY A 198 -0.14 -3.13 1.10
N VAL A 199 -0.57 -2.25 0.20
CA VAL A 199 -0.67 -2.57 -1.24
C VAL A 199 0.71 -2.85 -1.84
N GLN A 200 1.72 -2.01 -1.53
CA GLN A 200 3.09 -2.16 -2.03
C GLN A 200 3.72 -3.50 -1.61
N ARG A 201 3.68 -3.84 -0.32
CA ARG A 201 4.21 -5.11 0.21
C ARG A 201 3.57 -6.31 -0.48
N LYS A 202 2.26 -6.27 -0.68
CA LYS A 202 1.52 -7.38 -1.29
C LYS A 202 1.82 -7.58 -2.78
N LEU A 203 2.05 -6.49 -3.51
CA LEU A 203 2.35 -6.54 -4.94
C LEU A 203 3.85 -6.73 -5.24
N GLN A 204 4.73 -6.15 -4.44
CA GLN A 204 6.14 -5.99 -4.79
C GLN A 204 7.09 -6.69 -3.81
N GLY A 205 6.58 -7.18 -2.67
CA GLY A 205 7.38 -7.71 -1.58
C GLY A 205 7.84 -6.62 -0.61
N ASP A 206 8.33 -7.05 0.55
CA ASP A 206 8.65 -6.17 1.67
C ASP A 206 9.86 -5.27 1.42
N PHE A 207 10.79 -5.71 0.57
CA PHE A 207 12.07 -5.02 0.34
C PHE A 207 12.10 -4.15 -0.92
N HIS A 208 10.94 -3.89 -1.53
CA HIS A 208 10.86 -3.07 -2.74
C HIS A 208 11.12 -1.58 -2.43
N HIS A 209 11.75 -0.84 -3.35
CA HIS A 209 12.12 0.58 -3.13
C HIS A 209 10.93 1.50 -2.76
N HIS A 210 9.72 1.21 -3.26
CA HIS A 210 8.51 1.96 -2.86
C HIS A 210 8.12 1.70 -1.39
N VAL A 211 8.35 0.49 -0.87
CA VAL A 211 8.12 0.16 0.55
C VAL A 211 9.08 0.96 1.41
N LEU A 212 10.37 0.93 1.09
CA LEU A 212 11.39 1.73 1.77
C LEU A 212 11.02 3.22 1.83
N THR A 213 10.65 3.80 0.68
CA THR A 213 10.30 5.22 0.60
C THR A 213 9.08 5.56 1.48
N THR A 214 8.07 4.68 1.49
CA THR A 214 6.85 4.85 2.29
C THR A 214 7.12 4.69 3.79
N LEU A 215 7.99 3.75 4.18
CA LEU A 215 8.43 3.58 5.57
C LEU A 215 9.18 4.81 6.09
N CYS A 216 10.11 5.36 5.30
CA CYS A 216 10.78 6.61 5.62
C CYS A 216 9.75 7.74 5.88
N ALA A 217 8.78 7.93 4.98
CA ALA A 217 7.76 8.96 5.14
C ALA A 217 6.91 8.76 6.42
N LEU A 218 6.58 7.52 6.77
CA LEU A 218 5.89 7.17 8.01
C LEU A 218 6.73 7.50 9.25
N THR A 219 8.03 7.20 9.23
CA THR A 219 8.97 7.58 10.30
C THR A 219 8.97 9.09 10.52
N ALA A 220 9.01 9.88 9.44
CA ALA A 220 9.00 11.33 9.52
C ALA A 220 7.70 11.87 10.12
N CYS A 221 6.55 11.32 9.70
CA CYS A 221 5.25 11.67 10.27
C CYS A 221 5.17 11.35 11.76
N ALA A 222 5.58 10.14 12.14
CA ALA A 222 5.51 9.67 13.53
C ALA A 222 6.43 10.50 14.45
N TYR A 223 7.65 10.81 13.99
CA TYR A 223 8.59 11.64 14.73
C TYR A 223 8.07 13.07 14.93
N SER A 224 7.45 13.65 13.90
CA SER A 224 6.88 15.01 13.96
C SER A 224 5.65 15.10 14.89
N LEU A 225 5.04 13.96 15.22
CA LEU A 225 3.96 13.84 16.20
C LEU A 225 4.45 13.33 17.56
N GLU A 226 5.76 13.26 17.78
CA GLU A 226 6.40 12.76 19.01
C GLU A 226 6.00 11.32 19.37
N ARG A 227 5.57 10.52 18.38
CA ARG A 227 5.25 9.10 18.53
C ARG A 227 6.49 8.26 18.28
N PHE A 228 7.47 8.38 19.18
CA PHE A 228 8.81 7.84 18.98
C PHE A 228 8.86 6.31 18.83
N GLU A 229 8.01 5.57 19.53
CA GLU A 229 7.91 4.10 19.38
C GLU A 229 7.55 3.71 17.95
N ASN A 230 6.50 4.33 17.38
CA ASN A 230 6.10 4.08 15.99
C ASN A 230 7.20 4.51 15.01
N ALA A 231 7.85 5.64 15.26
CA ALA A 231 8.94 6.11 14.41
C ALA A 231 10.12 5.11 14.41
N HIS A 232 10.44 4.54 15.58
CA HIS A 232 11.47 3.54 15.73
C HIS A 232 11.12 2.27 14.92
N LEU A 233 9.92 1.71 15.11
CA LEU A 233 9.46 0.53 14.38
C LEU A 233 9.51 0.71 12.85
N PHE A 234 9.05 1.86 12.34
CA PHE A 234 9.11 2.15 10.91
C PHE A 234 10.55 2.32 10.40
N SER A 235 11.44 2.89 11.22
CA SER A 235 12.85 3.03 10.86
C SER A 235 13.60 1.70 10.81
N GLU A 236 13.29 0.77 11.71
CA GLU A 236 13.89 -0.57 11.70
C GLU A 236 13.44 -1.35 10.47
N SER A 237 12.14 -1.36 10.16
CA SER A 237 11.65 -1.95 8.92
C SER A 237 12.28 -1.33 7.66
N ALA A 238 12.58 -0.03 7.67
CA ALA A 238 13.25 0.64 6.56
C ALA A 238 14.71 0.20 6.42
N LEU A 239 15.40 0.00 7.54
CA LEU A 239 16.78 -0.49 7.56
C LEU A 239 16.88 -1.92 7.03
N GLU A 240 15.99 -2.81 7.46
CA GLU A 240 15.89 -4.18 6.94
C GLU A 240 15.71 -4.19 5.41
N CYS A 241 14.92 -3.26 4.86
CA CYS A 241 14.77 -3.10 3.42
C CYS A 241 16.07 -2.70 2.71
N LEU A 242 16.87 -1.85 3.34
CA LEU A 242 18.13 -1.37 2.78
C LEU A 242 19.20 -2.47 2.78
N GLU A 243 19.30 -3.21 3.89
CA GLU A 243 20.21 -4.35 4.04
C GLU A 243 19.89 -5.47 3.05
N ALA A 244 18.61 -5.81 2.90
CA ALA A 244 18.15 -6.80 1.94
C ALA A 244 18.43 -6.42 0.47
N ALA A 245 18.53 -5.12 0.17
CA ALA A 245 18.88 -4.62 -1.16
C ALA A 245 20.39 -4.74 -1.49
N GLY A 246 21.21 -5.26 -0.57
CA GLY A 246 22.65 -5.45 -0.78
C GLY A 246 23.47 -4.16 -0.65
N VAL A 247 22.87 -3.10 -0.12
CA VAL A 247 23.61 -1.90 0.29
C VAL A 247 24.39 -2.27 1.54
N SER A 248 25.65 -2.68 1.34
CA SER A 248 26.54 -3.05 2.43
C SER A 248 26.77 -1.83 3.32
N THR A 249 26.12 -1.80 4.48
CA THR A 249 26.43 -0.87 5.57
C THR A 249 27.73 -1.28 6.26
N MET A 250 28.83 -1.32 5.52
CA MET A 250 30.19 -1.52 6.04
C MET A 250 31.12 -0.80 5.06
N SER A 251 31.69 0.38 5.32
CA SER A 251 32.74 0.57 6.32
C SER A 251 33.04 2.04 6.68
N ASP A 252 32.32 3.06 6.18
CA ASP A 252 32.69 4.47 6.45
C ASP A 252 31.50 5.41 6.74
N GLY A 253 30.46 4.91 7.40
CA GLY A 253 29.52 5.73 8.19
C GLY A 253 28.78 6.87 7.48
N VAL A 254 28.80 6.96 6.14
CA VAL A 254 28.07 7.97 5.37
C VAL A 254 27.56 7.33 4.08
N LEU A 255 26.27 7.03 4.03
CA LEU A 255 25.55 6.78 2.78
C LEU A 255 25.50 8.09 1.99
N THR A 256 26.10 8.11 0.81
CA THR A 256 26.17 9.32 -0.02
C THR A 256 25.00 9.36 -1.01
N ASP A 257 24.73 10.55 -1.54
CA ASP A 257 23.63 10.82 -2.48
C ASP A 257 23.71 9.98 -3.78
N ALA A 258 24.87 9.35 -4.04
CA ALA A 258 25.15 8.48 -5.18
C ALA A 258 24.71 7.01 -4.97
N ASP A 259 24.46 6.60 -3.72
CA ASP A 259 24.07 5.22 -3.36
C ASP A 259 22.55 5.04 -3.32
N LEU A 260 21.78 6.13 -3.53
CA LEU A 260 20.33 6.11 -3.57
C LEU A 260 19.83 5.61 -4.94
N PRO A 261 18.82 4.72 -4.99
CA PRO A 261 18.19 4.33 -6.25
C PRO A 261 17.61 5.58 -6.94
N SER A 262 17.80 5.72 -8.26
CA SER A 262 17.33 6.90 -8.98
C SER A 262 15.81 7.03 -8.83
N VAL A 263 15.39 8.05 -8.09
CA VAL A 263 13.97 8.34 -7.82
C VAL A 263 13.43 9.17 -9.00
N ASP A 264 13.54 8.64 -10.22
CA ASP A 264 13.13 9.34 -11.45
C ASP A 264 11.60 9.45 -11.60
N CYS A 265 10.83 8.86 -10.69
CA CYS A 265 9.38 8.73 -10.78
C CYS A 265 8.59 9.48 -9.68
N ILE A 266 9.24 10.31 -8.87
CA ILE A 266 8.54 11.15 -7.88
C ILE A 266 8.98 12.61 -8.04
N ASN A 267 8.03 13.55 -8.08
CA ASN A 267 8.28 14.99 -8.21
C ASN A 267 9.42 15.47 -7.28
N ASP A 268 10.22 16.43 -7.75
CA ASP A 268 11.42 17.02 -7.11
C ASP A 268 11.23 17.36 -5.60
N THR A 269 10.02 17.78 -5.19
CA THR A 269 9.68 18.03 -3.79
C THR A 269 9.72 16.78 -2.90
N SER A 270 9.25 15.64 -3.41
CA SER A 270 9.26 14.37 -2.69
C SER A 270 10.67 13.78 -2.59
N VAL A 271 11.52 14.03 -3.59
CA VAL A 271 12.95 13.65 -3.55
C VAL A 271 13.68 14.40 -2.44
N LYS A 272 13.40 15.70 -2.25
CA LYS A 272 13.97 16.49 -1.14
C LYS A 272 13.49 15.97 0.21
N VAL A 273 12.20 15.68 0.36
CA VAL A 273 11.64 15.14 1.60
C VAL A 273 12.21 13.74 1.91
N VAL A 274 12.30 12.84 0.93
CA VAL A 274 12.89 11.51 1.10
C VAL A 274 14.38 11.63 1.40
N ARG A 275 15.13 12.54 0.76
CA ARG A 275 16.54 12.82 1.10
C ARG A 275 16.72 13.37 2.51
N THR A 276 15.89 14.31 2.94
CA THR A 276 15.93 14.87 4.30
C THR A 276 15.56 13.80 5.33
N VAL A 277 14.55 12.99 5.05
CA VAL A 277 14.13 11.90 5.94
C VAL A 277 15.16 10.77 5.95
N PHE A 278 15.76 10.44 4.81
CA PHE A 278 16.85 9.47 4.72
C PHE A 278 18.11 9.97 5.42
N SER A 279 18.45 11.26 5.33
CA SER A 279 19.56 11.84 6.10
C SER A 279 19.25 11.92 7.60
N VAL A 280 17.98 12.09 8.00
CA VAL A 280 17.57 12.02 9.42
C VAL A 280 17.51 10.57 9.95
N VAL A 281 17.06 9.62 9.13
CA VAL A 281 17.07 8.18 9.45
C VAL A 281 18.51 7.68 9.49
N ALA A 282 19.36 8.03 8.51
CA ALA A 282 20.78 7.75 8.51
C ALA A 282 21.47 8.39 9.73
N ALA A 283 21.22 9.66 10.03
CA ALA A 283 21.76 10.32 11.22
C ALA A 283 21.33 9.62 12.52
N LYS A 284 20.11 9.11 12.62
CA LYS A 284 19.61 8.42 13.82
C LYS A 284 20.02 6.95 13.90
N VAL A 285 20.15 6.24 12.78
CA VAL A 285 20.73 4.90 12.72
C VAL A 285 22.22 4.98 13.12
N ILE A 286 22.95 6.02 12.68
CA ILE A 286 24.32 6.30 13.10
C ILE A 286 24.39 6.54 14.62
N VAL A 287 23.47 7.33 15.19
CA VAL A 287 23.38 7.55 16.65
C VAL A 287 23.04 6.24 17.41
N ARG A 288 22.21 5.36 16.83
CA ARG A 288 21.85 4.06 17.44
C ARG A 288 23.02 3.08 17.43
N VAL A 289 23.82 3.06 16.35
CA VAL A 289 25.06 2.25 16.28
C VAL A 289 26.08 2.75 17.30
N GLN A 290 26.28 4.06 17.41
CA GLN A 290 27.21 4.64 18.39
C GLN A 290 26.82 4.37 19.85
N SER A 291 25.53 4.52 20.19
CA SER A 291 25.01 4.26 21.54
C SER A 291 25.11 2.79 21.97
N VAL A 292 25.06 1.84 21.03
CA VAL A 292 25.20 0.40 21.32
C VAL A 292 26.68 0.01 21.41
N THR A 293 27.57 0.66 20.65
CA THR A 293 29.02 0.45 20.77
C THR A 293 29.65 1.09 22.01
N GLU A 294 29.01 2.09 22.61
CA GLU A 294 29.47 2.72 23.86
C GLU A 294 28.99 2.00 25.14
N GLN A 295 28.13 0.98 25.00
CA GLN A 295 27.63 0.15 26.10
C GLN A 295 28.19 -1.29 26.13
N LEU A 296 29.21 -1.57 25.30
CA LEU A 296 30.04 -2.78 25.29
C LEU A 296 31.48 -2.44 25.64
#